data_AF-A0A3G4W763-F1
#
_entry.id   AF-A0A3G4W763-F1
#
_cell.length_a   1.000
_cell.length_b   1.000
_cell.length_c   1.000
_cell.angle_alpha   90.00
_cell.angle_beta   90.00
_cell.angle_gamma   90.00
#
_symmetry.space_group_name_H-M   'P 1'
#
loop_
_entity.id
_entity.type
_entity.pdbx_description
1 polymer ?
#
loop_
_entity_poly.entity_id
_entity_poly.type
_entity_poly.pdbx_seq_one_letter_code
_entity_poly.pdbx_strand_id
1 'polypeptide(L)'
;MTFPQASALPEELDKLMRRMRLPCMRKAAPDVLATARAQRWDPAEVLRLLIAEEVTGRDAATRRLRRHSANFPTDKTLGFLAGRGLHHPRTHPELPDHPGMDRPRGRIEGLTPR
;
A
#
# COMPACT_ATOMS: atom_id res chain seq x y z
N MET A 1 -0.81 20.23 38.05
CA MET A 1 0.44 19.61 37.59
C MET A 1 1.01 20.48 36.48
N THR A 2 2.07 21.22 36.75
CA THR A 2 2.79 22.03 35.75
C THR A 2 3.81 21.14 35.06
N PHE A 3 3.64 20.92 33.75
CA PHE A 3 4.62 20.19 32.95
C PHE A 3 5.82 21.12 32.68
N PRO A 4 7.06 20.61 32.69
CA PRO A 4 8.21 21.41 32.26
C PRO A 4 7.97 21.85 30.81
N GLN A 5 7.84 23.15 30.60
CA GLN A 5 7.66 23.71 29.27
C GLN A 5 8.98 23.56 28.51
N ALA A 6 8.94 22.89 27.36
CA ALA A 6 10.11 22.69 26.53
C ALA A 6 10.76 24.04 26.17
N SER A 7 12.04 24.21 26.49
CA SER A 7 12.81 25.39 26.11
C SER A 7 12.94 25.43 24.59
N ALA A 8 12.61 26.58 23.98
CA ALA A 8 12.76 26.78 22.54
C ALA A 8 14.19 26.45 22.09
N LEU A 9 14.30 25.76 20.95
CA LEU A 9 15.58 25.40 20.37
C LEU A 9 16.38 26.67 20.02
N PRO A 10 17.70 26.72 20.22
CA PRO A 10 18.50 27.85 19.75
C PRO A 10 18.30 28.10 18.25
N GLU A 11 18.13 29.36 17.87
CA GLU A 11 17.75 29.76 16.50
C GLU A 11 18.71 29.21 15.43
N GLU A 12 20.02 29.26 15.66
CA GLU A 12 21.01 28.71 14.73
C GLU A 12 20.86 27.19 14.52
N LEU A 13 20.51 26.46 15.58
CA LEU A 13 20.27 25.02 15.49
C LEU A 13 18.96 24.73 14.73
N ASP A 14 17.90 25.52 14.96
CA ASP A 14 16.63 25.39 14.24
C ASP A 14 16.82 25.64 12.73
N LYS A 15 17.58 26.68 12.36
CA LYS A 15 17.95 26.96 10.96
C LYS A 15 18.70 25.81 10.31
N LEU A 16 19.70 25.25 10.98
CA LEU A 16 20.45 24.10 10.48
C LEU A 16 19.55 22.88 10.27
N MET A 17 18.68 22.57 11.24
CA MET A 17 17.73 21.46 11.14
C MET A 17 16.74 21.65 9.99
N ARG A 18 16.28 22.88 9.72
CA ARG A 18 15.44 23.19 8.56
C ARG A 18 16.18 23.01 7.25
N ARG A 19 17.41 23.52 7.14
CA ARG A 19 18.26 23.36 5.94
C ARG A 19 18.51 21.89 5.63
N MET A 20 18.79 21.09 6.66
CA MET A 20 19.02 19.65 6.53
C MET A 20 17.73 18.81 6.39
N ARG A 21 16.55 19.44 6.48
CA ARG A 21 15.25 18.76 6.43
C ARG A 21 15.15 17.64 7.48
N LEU A 22 15.32 18.02 8.75
CA LEU A 22 15.21 17.16 9.94
C LEU A 22 13.92 17.44 10.73
N PRO A 23 12.72 17.21 10.15
CA PRO A 23 11.46 17.63 10.75
C PRO A 23 11.10 16.89 12.04
N CYS A 24 11.50 15.63 12.20
CA CYS A 24 11.16 14.85 13.39
C CYS A 24 12.11 15.20 14.53
N MET A 25 13.41 15.31 14.23
CA MET A 25 14.40 15.79 15.19
C MET A 25 14.03 17.17 15.74
N ARG A 26 13.58 18.11 14.91
CA ARG A 26 13.16 19.45 15.34
C ARG A 26 11.97 19.44 16.30
N LYS A 27 11.07 18.46 16.18
CA LYS A 27 9.94 18.28 17.10
C LYS A 27 10.37 17.69 18.43
N ALA A 28 11.26 16.70 18.42
CA ALA A 28 11.68 15.98 19.62
C ALA A 28 12.80 16.70 20.41
N ALA A 29 13.64 17.50 19.73
CA ALA A 29 14.83 18.09 20.33
C ALA A 29 14.59 18.97 21.58
N PRO A 30 13.57 19.83 21.64
CA PRO A 30 13.31 20.63 22.85
C PRO A 30 13.11 19.77 24.11
N ASP A 31 12.32 18.71 24.01
CA ASP A 31 12.01 17.82 25.14
C ASP A 31 13.20 16.93 25.51
N VAL A 32 13.90 16.38 24.51
CA VAL A 32 15.07 15.54 24.72
C VAL A 32 16.21 16.33 25.35
N LEU A 33 16.47 17.55 24.90
CA LEU A 33 17.55 18.39 25.46
C LEU A 33 17.23 18.86 26.89
N ALA A 34 15.97 19.21 27.17
CA ALA A 34 15.54 19.55 28.52
C ALA A 34 15.73 18.36 29.48
N THR A 35 15.31 17.17 29.05
CA THR A 35 15.45 15.92 29.82
C THR A 35 16.91 15.55 30.03
N ALA A 36 17.72 15.58 28.97
CA ALA A 36 19.14 15.26 29.01
C ALA A 36 19.90 16.19 29.94
N ARG A 37 19.57 17.50 29.96
CA ARG A 37 20.17 18.46 30.89
C ARG A 37 19.80 18.15 32.34
N ALA A 38 18.53 17.86 32.62
CA ALA A 38 18.05 17.54 33.96
C ALA A 38 18.67 16.25 34.51
N GLN A 39 18.85 15.26 33.64
CA GLN A 39 19.35 13.93 34.00
C GLN A 39 20.85 13.75 33.69
N ARG A 40 21.54 14.79 33.22
CA ARG A 40 22.97 14.78 32.85
C ARG A 40 23.36 13.61 31.95
N TRP A 41 22.57 13.37 30.91
CA TRP A 41 22.84 12.30 29.97
C TRP A 41 24.17 12.50 29.23
N ASP A 42 24.77 11.38 28.84
CA ASP A 42 25.91 11.37 27.94
C ASP A 42 25.55 12.05 26.60
N PRO A 43 26.38 12.95 26.05
CA PRO A 43 26.07 13.61 24.78
C PRO A 43 25.84 12.65 23.61
N ALA A 44 26.52 11.50 23.57
CA ALA A 44 26.30 10.52 22.52
C ALA A 44 24.93 9.82 22.67
N GLU A 45 24.40 9.65 23.89
CA GLU A 45 23.02 9.21 24.13
C GLU A 45 22.00 10.16 23.49
N VAL A 46 22.19 11.47 23.70
CA VAL A 46 21.31 12.51 23.14
C VAL A 46 21.31 12.45 21.62
N LEU A 47 22.50 12.36 21.01
CA LEU A 47 22.63 12.27 19.55
C LEU A 47 21.99 10.99 19.01
N ARG A 48 22.22 9.83 19.66
CA ARG A 48 21.63 8.55 19.25
C ARG A 48 20.10 8.62 19.25
N LEU A 49 19.50 9.15 20.31
CA LEU A 49 18.04 9.26 20.42
C LEU A 49 17.44 10.18 19.35
N LEU A 50 18.04 11.36 19.15
CA LEU A 50 17.57 12.33 18.16
C LEU A 50 17.67 11.80 16.73
N ILE A 51 18.77 11.10 16.41
CA ILE A 51 18.95 10.49 15.09
C ILE A 51 17.98 9.33 14.88
N ALA A 52 17.77 8.49 15.91
CA ALA A 52 16.81 7.38 15.84
C ALA A 52 15.38 7.87 15.58
N GLU A 53 14.97 8.97 16.21
CA GLU A 53 13.66 9.57 15.98
C GLU A 53 13.50 10.07 14.53
N GLU A 54 14.55 10.70 13.99
CA GLU A 54 14.54 11.16 12.59
C GLU A 54 14.46 9.99 11.60
N VAL A 55 15.21 8.91 11.84
CA VAL A 55 15.15 7.69 11.02
C VAL A 55 13.74 7.11 11.05
N THR A 56 13.16 6.96 12.24
CA THR A 56 11.80 6.43 12.43
C THR A 56 10.75 7.27 11.69
N GLY A 57 10.87 8.58 11.77
CA GLY A 57 10.00 9.51 11.05
C GLY A 57 10.08 9.38 9.53
N ARG A 58 11.30 9.24 8.99
CA ARG A 58 11.52 9.06 7.55
C ARG A 58 11.02 7.72 7.04
N ASP A 59 11.19 6.67 7.83
CA ASP A 59 10.63 5.35 7.54
C ASP A 59 9.10 5.41 7.45
N ALA A 60 8.45 6.07 8.42
CA ALA A 60 7.00 6.24 8.42
C ALA A 60 6.52 7.04 7.18
N ALA A 61 7.22 8.12 6.82
CA ALA A 61 6.93 8.91 5.63
C ALA A 61 7.10 8.10 4.33
N THR A 62 8.18 7.34 4.21
CA THR A 62 8.46 6.47 3.05
C THR A 62 7.40 5.38 2.92
N ARG A 63 7.00 4.74 4.03
CA ARG A 63 5.91 3.76 4.05
C ARG A 63 4.59 4.39 3.61
N ARG A 64 4.27 5.60 4.09
CA ARG A 64 3.06 6.33 3.67
C ARG A 64 3.07 6.63 2.17
N LEU A 65 4.19 7.10 1.64
CA LEU A 65 4.33 7.38 0.20
C LEU A 65 4.15 6.12 -0.65
N ARG A 66 4.79 5.02 -0.25
CA ARG A 66 4.64 3.72 -0.93
C ARG A 66 3.20 3.20 -0.93
N ARG A 67 2.50 3.32 0.20
CA ARG A 67 1.08 2.94 0.28
C ARG A 67 0.22 3.81 -0.64
N HIS A 68 0.49 5.10 -0.68
CA HIS A 68 -0.20 6.03 -1.58
C HIS A 68 0.08 5.72 -3.05
N SER A 69 1.34 5.45 -3.42
CA SER A 69 1.71 5.16 -4.81
C SER A 69 1.22 3.81 -5.32
N ALA A 70 0.93 2.86 -4.41
CA ALA A 70 0.49 1.54 -4.78
C ALA A 70 -0.94 1.50 -5.39
N ASN A 71 -1.70 2.60 -5.34
CA ASN A 71 -3.00 2.78 -6.01
C ASN A 71 -3.95 1.57 -5.83
N PHE A 72 -3.96 0.98 -4.64
CA PHE A 72 -4.84 -0.14 -4.35
C PHE A 72 -6.31 0.29 -4.52
N PRO A 73 -7.17 -0.54 -5.11
CA PRO A 73 -8.60 -0.23 -5.20
C PRO A 73 -9.19 -0.01 -3.80
N THR A 74 -9.50 1.24 -3.46
CA THR A 74 -9.97 1.64 -2.12
C THR A 74 -11.34 1.03 -1.78
N ASP A 75 -12.17 0.76 -2.79
CA ASP A 75 -13.54 0.25 -2.64
C ASP A 75 -13.66 -1.28 -2.62
N LYS A 76 -12.55 -2.03 -2.67
CA LYS A 76 -12.59 -3.50 -2.59
C LYS A 76 -11.64 -4.01 -1.52
N THR A 77 -12.20 -4.57 -0.45
CA THR A 77 -11.42 -5.31 0.54
C THR A 77 -10.74 -6.51 -0.12
N LEU A 78 -9.50 -6.82 0.30
CA LEU A 78 -8.68 -7.94 -0.22
C LEU A 78 -9.40 -9.30 -0.25
N GLY A 79 -10.44 -9.48 0.58
CA GLY A 79 -11.30 -10.67 0.54
C GLY A 79 -11.95 -10.93 -0.82
N PHE A 80 -12.14 -9.92 -1.65
CA PHE A 80 -12.69 -10.11 -3.00
C PHE A 80 -11.75 -10.93 -3.91
N LEU A 81 -10.43 -10.83 -3.72
CA LEU A 81 -9.46 -11.65 -4.45
C LEU A 81 -9.43 -13.11 -3.95
N ALA A 82 -9.81 -13.35 -2.70
CA ALA A 82 -9.83 -14.68 -2.11
C ALA A 82 -11.06 -15.52 -2.54
N GLY A 83 -12.04 -14.91 -3.22
CA GLY A 83 -13.35 -15.54 -3.49
C GLY A 83 -13.69 -15.87 -4.95
N ARG A 84 -12.84 -15.55 -5.93
CA ARG A 84 -13.12 -15.88 -7.33
C ARG A 84 -12.26 -17.05 -7.78
N GLY A 85 -12.80 -18.25 -7.54
CA GLY A 85 -12.26 -19.49 -8.10
C GLY A 85 -11.91 -19.31 -9.57
N LEU A 86 -10.74 -19.81 -9.94
CA LEU A 86 -10.31 -19.96 -11.31
C LEU A 86 -11.31 -20.85 -12.05
N HIS A 87 -12.41 -20.27 -12.52
CA HIS A 87 -13.35 -20.95 -13.40
C HIS A 87 -12.72 -20.88 -14.81
N HIS A 88 -11.90 -21.87 -15.12
CA HIS A 88 -11.48 -22.08 -16.50
C HIS A 88 -12.69 -22.61 -17.29
N PRO A 89 -13.10 -21.98 -18.41
CA PRO A 89 -14.15 -22.54 -19.24
C PRO A 89 -13.50 -23.40 -20.32
N ARG A 90 -13.25 -24.68 -20.05
CA ARG A 90 -13.15 -25.67 -21.13
C ARG A 90 -13.11 -27.09 -20.61
N THR A 91 -14.21 -27.80 -20.84
CA THR A 91 -14.23 -29.21 -21.24
C THR A 91 -15.58 -29.48 -21.90
N HIS A 92 -15.60 -29.46 -23.23
CA HIS A 92 -16.49 -30.35 -23.98
C HIS A 92 -15.70 -31.64 -24.18
N PRO A 93 -16.17 -32.75 -23.59
CA PRO A 93 -16.57 -33.90 -24.40
C PRO A 93 -17.90 -34.45 -23.82
N GLU A 94 -18.88 -34.99 -24.54
CA GLU A 94 -18.86 -35.98 -25.61
C GLU A 94 -20.15 -35.88 -26.45
N LEU A 95 -20.06 -36.34 -27.70
CA LEU A 95 -21.16 -36.90 -28.49
C LEU A 95 -20.85 -38.40 -28.56
N PRO A 96 -21.75 -39.34 -28.19
CA PRO A 96 -22.84 -39.82 -29.05
C PRO A 96 -24.14 -40.08 -28.24
N ASP A 97 -25.34 -40.14 -28.80
CA ASP A 97 -25.83 -41.24 -29.62
C ASP A 97 -27.06 -40.80 -30.41
N HIS A 98 -27.14 -41.22 -31.67
CA HIS A 98 -28.27 -40.95 -32.56
C HIS A 98 -29.36 -42.01 -32.41
N PRO A 99 -30.63 -41.63 -32.17
CA PRO A 99 -31.76 -42.49 -32.49
C PRO A 99 -32.60 -41.91 -33.63
N GLY A 100 -32.74 -42.70 -34.69
CA GLY A 100 -34.03 -42.91 -35.37
C GLY A 100 -34.55 -41.82 -36.31
N MET A 101 -34.19 -41.95 -37.59
CA MET A 101 -35.09 -42.15 -38.75
C MET A 101 -36.43 -41.37 -38.89
N ASP A 102 -36.65 -41.03 -40.17
CA ASP A 102 -37.90 -40.74 -40.86
C ASP A 102 -38.52 -39.33 -40.82
N ARG A 103 -38.11 -38.53 -41.82
CA ARG A 103 -39.08 -37.76 -42.60
C ARG A 103 -38.81 -37.87 -44.10
N PRO A 104 -39.82 -38.26 -44.91
CA PRO A 104 -39.68 -38.32 -46.36
C PRO A 104 -39.64 -36.90 -46.94
N ARG A 105 -38.56 -36.54 -47.63
CA ARG A 105 -38.53 -35.34 -48.47
C ARG A 105 -39.32 -35.62 -49.74
N GLY A 106 -40.52 -35.04 -49.80
CA GLY A 106 -41.31 -34.93 -51.02
C GLY A 106 -40.51 -34.24 -52.12
N ARG A 107 -40.23 -35.02 -53.16
CA ARG A 107 -40.37 -34.70 -54.59
C ARG A 107 -40.58 -33.21 -54.92
N ILE A 108 -39.58 -32.60 -55.55
CA ILE A 108 -39.80 -31.52 -56.52
C ILE A 108 -39.15 -31.98 -57.82
N GLU A 109 -40.01 -32.46 -58.70
CA GLU A 109 -39.71 -32.70 -60.11
C GLU A 109 -39.53 -31.35 -60.80
N GLY A 110 -38.37 -31.17 -61.43
CA GLY A 110 -38.04 -30.03 -62.26
C GLY A 110 -37.42 -30.51 -63.56
N LEU A 111 -38.28 -30.98 -64.46
CA LEU A 111 -38.12 -31.00 -65.92
C LEU A 111 -37.64 -29.58 -66.34
N THR A 112 -36.63 -29.34 -67.17
CA THR A 112 -36.45 -29.80 -68.56
C THR A 112 -35.00 -29.60 -69.05
N PRO A 113 -34.62 -30.24 -70.18
CA PRO A 113 -33.26 -30.30 -70.73
C PRO A 113 -32.99 -29.39 -71.94
N ARG A 114 -31.69 -29.25 -72.24
CA ARG A 114 -31.00 -28.80 -73.48
C ARG A 114 -30.93 -27.31 -73.81
#